data_AF-W1YA70-F1
#
_entry.id   AF-W1YA70-F1
#
_cell.length_a   1.000
_cell.length_b   1.000
_cell.length_c   1.000
_cell.angle_alpha   90.00
_cell.angle_beta   90.00
_cell.angle_gamma   90.00
#
_symmetry.space_group_name_H-M   'P 1'
#
loop_
_entity.id
_entity.type
_entity.pdbx_description
1 polymer ?
#
loop_
_entity_poly.entity_id
_entity_poly.type
_entity_poly.pdbx_seq_one_letter_code
_entity_poly.pdbx_strand_id
1 'polypeptide(L)' 'SDIVVTLCSDADANCPVLPKNVTKEHWGFDDPAGKDWSEFQRVRDEIKTTIETFAHRE' A
#
# COMPACT_ATOMS: atom_id res chain seq x y z
N SER A 1 7.40 -0.09 13.98
CA SER A 1 7.46 -0.81 12.70
C SER A 1 8.77 -0.48 12.03
N ASP A 2 9.40 -1.44 11.38
CA ASP A 2 10.60 -1.19 10.56
C ASP A 2 10.24 -0.47 9.26
N ILE A 3 9.07 -0.78 8.70
CA ILE A 3 8.47 -0.13 7.54
C ILE A 3 7.01 0.28 7.81
N VAL A 4 6.60 1.41 7.24
CA VAL A 4 5.20 1.86 7.14
C VAL A 4 4.88 2.06 5.66
N VAL A 5 3.83 1.39 5.20
CA VAL A 5 3.34 1.51 3.82
C VAL A 5 2.02 2.26 3.80
N THR A 6 1.92 3.33 3.02
CA THR A 6 0.65 4.04 2.77
C THR A 6 0.04 3.57 1.44
N LEU A 7 -1.27 3.36 1.40
CA LEU A 7 -1.95 2.70 0.26
C LEU A 7 -2.71 3.67 -0.67
N CYS A 8 -2.99 4.88 -0.22
CA CYS A 8 -3.66 5.92 -0.99
C CYS A 8 -2.99 7.28 -0.74
N SER A 9 -3.20 8.22 -1.66
CA SER A 9 -2.56 9.54 -1.60
C SER A 9 -2.97 10.35 -0.38
N ASP A 10 -4.21 10.19 0.10
CA ASP A 10 -4.68 10.86 1.33
C ASP A 10 -3.93 10.36 2.57
N ALA A 11 -3.78 9.04 2.72
CA ALA A 11 -3.00 8.46 3.80
C ALA A 11 -1.52 8.84 3.70
N ASP A 12 -0.97 8.98 2.49
CA ASP A 12 0.41 9.40 2.30
C ASP A 12 0.65 10.85 2.72
N ALA A 13 -0.25 11.75 2.30
CA ALA A 13 -0.20 13.18 2.58
C ALA A 13 -0.44 13.50 4.06
N ASN A 14 -1.35 12.77 4.71
CA ASN A 14 -1.70 12.98 6.12
C ASN A 14 -0.87 12.13 7.09
N CYS A 15 0.10 11.35 6.59
CA CYS A 15 0.97 10.55 7.45
C CYS A 15 1.84 11.47 8.34
N PRO A 16 1.82 11.31 9.67
CA PRO A 16 2.64 12.13 10.55
C PRO A 16 4.13 11.83 10.35
N VAL A 17 4.98 12.74 10.84
CA VAL A 17 6.44 12.54 10.81
C VAL A 17 6.78 11.26 11.59
N LEU A 18 7.43 10.32 10.90
CA LEU A 18 7.85 9.05 11.48
C LEU A 18 9.24 9.19 12.16
N PRO A 19 9.55 8.36 13.18
CA PRO A 19 10.89 8.28 13.73
C PRO A 19 11.93 7.95 12.66
N LYS A 20 13.18 8.44 12.82
CA LYS A 20 14.25 8.32 11.81
C LYS A 20 14.60 6.88 11.42
N ASN A 21 14.33 5.91 12.30
CA ASN A 21 14.61 4.50 12.08
C ASN A 21 13.45 3.74 11.40
N VAL A 22 12.42 4.44 10.93
CA VAL A 22 11.26 3.84 10.26
C VAL A 22 11.30 4.21 8.78
N THR A 23 11.31 3.22 7.91
CA THR A 23 11.19 3.43 6.46
C THR A 23 9.73 3.70 6.11
N LYS A 24 9.48 4.71 5.27
CA LYS A 24 8.15 4.98 4.69
C LYS A 24 8.17 4.65 3.21
N GLU A 25 7.25 3.82 2.75
CA GLU A 25 6.98 3.61 1.32
C GLU A 25 5.52 3.95 1.02
N HIS A 26 5.24 4.37 -0.22
CA HIS A 26 3.87 4.56 -0.71
C HIS A 26 3.60 3.58 -1.85
N TRP A 27 2.63 2.69 -1.67
CA TRP A 27 2.17 1.74 -2.68
C TRP A 27 0.71 2.06 -3.02
N GLY A 28 0.51 2.89 -4.03
CA GLY A 28 -0.83 3.32 -4.44
C GLY A 28 -1.63 2.20 -5.11
N PHE A 29 -2.85 2.00 -4.63
CA PHE A 29 -3.85 1.14 -5.29
C PHE A 29 -5.15 1.91 -5.50
N ASP A 30 -5.91 1.55 -6.53
CA ASP A 30 -7.25 2.12 -6.72
C ASP A 30 -8.18 1.72 -5.57
N ASP A 31 -9.03 2.64 -5.12
CA ASP A 31 -10.06 2.34 -4.11
C ASP A 31 -11.26 1.64 -4.77
N PRO A 32 -11.53 0.36 -4.44
CA PRO A 32 -12.64 -0.37 -5.03
C PRO A 32 -14.00 0.00 -4.39
N ALA A 33 -14.06 0.88 -3.39
CA ALA A 33 -15.31 1.28 -2.75
C ALA A 33 -16.34 1.80 -3.76
N GLY A 34 -17.55 1.24 -3.71
CA GLY A 34 -18.63 1.59 -4.63
C GLY A 34 -18.46 1.07 -6.07
N LYS A 35 -17.44 0.24 -6.33
CA LYS A 35 -17.25 -0.46 -7.61
C LYS A 35 -17.83 -1.87 -7.57
N ASP A 36 -17.89 -2.50 -8.74
CA ASP A 36 -18.25 -3.90 -8.87
C ASP A 36 -17.23 -4.83 -8.19
N TRP A 37 -17.67 -6.04 -7.85
CA TRP A 37 -16.85 -7.05 -7.19
C TRP A 37 -15.54 -7.37 -7.94
N SER A 38 -15.54 -7.24 -9.27
CA SER A 38 -14.34 -7.43 -10.09
C SER A 38 -13.20 -6.47 -9.73
N GLU A 39 -13.51 -5.22 -9.35
CA GLU A 39 -12.48 -4.26 -8.94
C GLU A 39 -11.84 -4.64 -7.61
N PHE A 40 -12.62 -5.17 -6.66
CA PHE A 40 -12.09 -5.72 -5.42
C PHE A 40 -11.14 -6.90 -5.68
N GLN A 41 -11.52 -7.79 -6.60
CA GLN A 41 -10.66 -8.92 -6.98
C GLN A 41 -9.35 -8.43 -7.61
N ARG A 42 -9.42 -7.46 -8.52
CA ARG A 42 -8.25 -6.87 -9.17
C ARG A 42 -7.29 -6.26 -8.15
N VAL A 43 -7.79 -5.35 -7.31
CA VAL A 43 -6.95 -4.65 -6.31
C VAL A 43 -6.36 -5.64 -5.30
N ARG A 44 -7.11 -6.67 -4.88
CA ARG A 44 -6.59 -7.75 -4.02
C ARG A 44 -5.40 -8.45 -4.67
N ASP A 45 -5.48 -8.77 -5.96
CA ASP A 45 -4.44 -9.52 -6.67
C ASP A 45 -3.20 -8.63 -6.95
N GLU A 46 -3.41 -7.32 -7.17
CA GLU A 46 -2.34 -6.32 -7.23
C GLU A 46 -1.60 -6.17 -5.88
N ILE A 47 -2.34 -6.08 -4.77
CA ILE A 47 -1.76 -6.05 -3.42
C ILE A 47 -0.94 -7.31 -3.16
N LYS A 48 -1.48 -8.48 -3.49
CA LYS A 48 -0.79 -9.76 -3.35
C LYS A 48 0.55 -9.75 -4.10
N THR A 49 0.53 -9.40 -5.38
CA THR A 49 1.73 -9.38 -6.24
C THR A 49 2.80 -8.42 -5.71
N THR A 50 2.36 -7.25 -5.24
CA THR A 50 3.25 -6.24 -4.64
C THR A 50 3.94 -6.76 -3.39
N ILE A 51 3.19 -7.41 -2.49
CA ILE A 51 3.73 -7.98 -1.25
C ILE A 51 4.67 -9.15 -1.54
N GLU A 52 4.32 -10.04 -2.47
CA GLU A 52 5.20 -11.15 -2.88
C GLU A 52 6.51 -10.62 -3.47
N THR A 53 6.44 -9.58 -4.31
CA THR A 53 7.63 -8.92 -4.86
C THR A 53 8.49 -8.31 -3.74
N PHE A 54 7.87 -7.63 -2.78
CA PHE A 54 8.56 -7.04 -1.63
C PHE A 54 9.25 -8.09 -0.76
N ALA A 55 8.60 -9.23 -0.50
CA ALA A 55 9.16 -10.32 0.28
C ALA A 55 10.41 -10.97 -0.36
N HIS A 56 10.60 -10.76 -1.67
CA HIS A 56 11.75 -11.26 -2.43
C HIS A 56 12.76 -10.16 -2.81
N ARG A 57 12.59 -8.92 -2.33
CA ARG A 57 13.64 -7.89 -2.46
C ARG A 57 14.80 -8.24 -1.52
N GLU A 58 16.02 -8.24 -2.06
CA GLU A 58 17.26 -8.41 -1.28
C GLU A 58 17.58 -7.18 -0.41
#